data_AF-A0A8S2EQ04-F1
#
_entry.id   AF-A0A8S2EQ04-F1
#
_cell.length_a   1.000
_cell.length_b   1.000
_cell.length_c   1.000
_cell.angle_alpha   90.00
_cell.angle_beta   90.00
_cell.angle_gamma   90.00
#
_symmetry.space_group_name_H-M   'P 1'
#
loop_
_entity.id
_entity.type
_entity.pdbx_description
1 polymer ?
#
loop_
_entity_poly.entity_id
_entity_poly.type
_entity_poly.pdbx_seq_one_letter_code
_entity_poly.pdbx_strand_id
1 'polypeptide(L)'
;GSFRIYSLPLNEPYTITFIRATRDKLKLVVLTPTIISIWLSKATTLVGLVRRSENSITTHGENVYAEWRYDGQKIAVATTKGYIIYYKISFETPKSYLFASVDRQ
;
A
#
# COMPACT_ATOMS: atom_id res chain seq x y z
N GLY A 1 -15.71 23.77 3.93
CA GLY A 1 -15.39 22.35 4.14
C GLY A 1 -14.00 22.26 4.73
N SER A 2 -13.81 21.47 5.78
CA SER A 2 -12.47 21.24 6.35
C SER A 2 -11.72 20.26 5.45
N PHE A 3 -10.53 20.66 4.99
CA PHE A 3 -9.59 19.73 4.38
C PHE A 3 -8.61 19.26 5.46
N ARG A 4 -8.05 18.06 5.27
CA ARG A 4 -7.03 17.50 6.15
C ARG A 4 -5.89 16.98 5.28
N ILE A 5 -4.66 17.19 5.73
CA ILE A 5 -3.45 16.77 5.04
C ILE A 5 -2.85 15.64 5.86
N TYR A 6 -2.51 14.54 5.18
CA TYR A 6 -1.84 13.39 5.77
C TYR A 6 -0.62 13.06 4.92
N SER A 7 0.52 12.85 5.57
CA SER A 7 1.74 12.37 4.93
C SER A 7 2.00 10.91 5.31
N LEU A 8 2.73 10.20 4.45
CA LEU A 8 3.34 8.94 4.87
C LEU A 8 4.40 9.27 5.96
N PRO A 9 4.47 8.49 7.06
CA PRO A 9 5.40 8.74 8.15
C PRO A 9 6.79 8.20 7.80
N LEU A 10 7.41 8.79 6.78
CA LEU A 10 8.67 8.34 6.21
C LEU A 10 9.62 9.52 6.13
N ASN A 11 10.90 9.29 6.44
CA ASN A 11 11.92 10.34 6.57
C ASN A 11 12.49 10.84 5.23
N GLU A 12 11.84 10.56 4.10
CA GLU A 12 12.30 10.92 2.76
C GLU A 12 11.13 11.54 1.98
N PRO A 13 11.37 12.33 0.92
CA PRO A 13 10.30 12.77 0.04
C PRO A 13 9.80 11.60 -0.82
N TYR A 14 8.48 11.45 -0.93
CA TYR A 14 7.85 10.46 -1.80
C TYR A 14 6.78 11.12 -2.67
N THR A 15 6.62 10.60 -3.88
CA THR A 15 5.51 10.95 -4.75
C THR A 15 4.46 9.85 -4.67
N ILE A 16 3.23 10.22 -4.31
CA ILE A 16 2.09 9.32 -4.42
C ILE A 16 1.75 9.20 -5.90
N THR A 17 1.80 7.99 -6.44
CA THR A 17 1.54 7.72 -7.86
C THR A 17 0.13 7.19 -8.11
N PHE A 18 -0.48 6.56 -7.11
CA PHE A 18 -1.79 5.92 -7.29
C PHE A 18 -2.57 5.78 -5.98
N ILE A 19 -3.90 5.90 -6.06
CA ILE A 19 -4.83 5.69 -4.94
C ILE A 19 -6.05 4.90 -5.40
N ARG A 20 -6.42 3.85 -4.64
CA ARG A 20 -7.66 3.09 -4.88
C ARG A 20 -8.35 2.67 -3.59
N ALA A 21 -9.64 2.92 -3.54
CA ALA A 21 -10.48 2.47 -2.44
C ALA A 21 -10.98 1.03 -2.68
N THR A 22 -11.21 0.29 -1.61
CA THR A 22 -12.05 -0.92 -1.64
C THR A 22 -13.47 -0.58 -2.12
N ARG A 23 -14.25 -1.60 -2.51
CA ARG A 23 -15.64 -1.42 -2.98
C ARG A 23 -16.51 -0.71 -1.95
N ASP A 24 -16.40 -1.12 -0.68
CA ASP A 24 -17.10 -0.53 0.47
C ASP A 24 -16.55 0.84 0.91
N LYS A 25 -15.48 1.31 0.26
CA LYS A 25 -14.76 2.57 0.57
C LYS A 25 -14.20 2.65 1.99
N LEU A 26 -14.10 1.53 2.72
CA LEU A 26 -13.57 1.52 4.08
C LEU A 26 -12.04 1.60 4.13
N LYS A 27 -11.36 1.09 3.09
CA LYS A 27 -9.89 1.09 2.99
C LYS A 27 -9.43 1.77 1.71
N LEU A 28 -8.27 2.39 1.77
CA LEU A 28 -7.54 2.92 0.62
C LEU A 28 -6.19 2.22 0.53
N VAL A 29 -5.80 1.83 -0.69
CA VAL A 29 -4.40 1.57 -1.01
C VAL A 29 -3.83 2.85 -1.62
N VAL A 30 -2.66 3.25 -1.15
CA VAL A 30 -1.89 4.38 -1.67
C VAL A 30 -0.52 3.84 -2.04
N LEU A 31 -0.14 4.05 -3.30
CA LEU A 31 1.14 3.63 -3.84
C LEU A 31 2.10 4.81 -3.99
N THR A 32 3.36 4.52 -3.72
CA THR A 32 4.52 5.21 -4.29
C THR A 32 5.26 4.21 -5.18
N PRO A 33 6.31 4.62 -5.92
CA PRO A 33 7.12 3.70 -6.71
C PRO A 33 7.64 2.48 -5.92
N THR A 34 7.90 2.64 -4.61
CA THR A 34 8.51 1.61 -3.76
C THR A 34 7.66 1.19 -2.56
N ILE A 35 6.56 1.89 -2.27
CA ILE A 35 5.78 1.67 -1.04
C ILE A 35 4.32 1.40 -1.38
N ILE A 36 3.76 0.45 -0.63
CA ILE A 36 2.33 0.13 -0.62
C ILE A 36 1.82 0.42 0.79
N SER A 37 0.84 1.30 0.91
CA SER A 37 0.27 1.69 2.20
C SER A 37 -1.25 1.56 2.21
N ILE A 38 -1.79 1.16 3.36
CA ILE A 38 -3.21 0.91 3.58
C ILE A 38 -3.73 1.88 4.62
N TRP A 39 -4.81 2.57 4.28
CA TRP A 39 -5.42 3.58 5.12
C TRP A 39 -6.89 3.25 5.37
N LEU A 40 -7.39 3.52 6.57
CA LEU A 40 -8.83 3.50 6.85
C LEU A 40 -9.44 4.86 6.46
N SER A 41 -10.38 4.87 5.52
CA SER A 41 -10.95 6.11 4.98
C SER A 41 -11.61 6.99 6.03
N LYS A 42 -12.35 6.39 6.97
CA LYS A 42 -13.16 7.13 7.97
C LYS A 42 -12.30 7.77 9.07
N ALA A 43 -11.30 7.04 9.56
CA ALA A 43 -10.40 7.51 10.62
C ALA A 43 -9.17 8.25 10.06
N THR A 44 -8.93 8.11 8.75
CA THR A 44 -7.71 8.54 8.06
C THR A 44 -6.44 8.05 8.74
N THR A 45 -6.50 6.83 9.26
CA THR A 45 -5.42 6.17 9.99
C THR A 45 -4.66 5.26 9.04
N LEU A 46 -3.34 5.40 8.99
CA LEU A 46 -2.46 4.43 8.35
C LEU A 46 -2.48 3.14 9.16
N VAL A 47 -2.91 2.04 8.54
CA VAL A 47 -3.05 0.74 9.20
C VAL A 47 -2.09 -0.32 8.70
N GLY A 48 -1.40 -0.07 7.59
CA GLY A 48 -0.36 -0.95 7.08
C GLY A 48 0.55 -0.23 6.10
N LEU A 49 1.83 -0.58 6.11
CA LEU A 49 2.82 -0.03 5.20
C LEU A 49 3.86 -1.10 4.90
N VAL A 50 4.15 -1.28 3.62
CA VAL A 50 5.20 -2.18 3.12
C VAL A 50 6.10 -1.38 2.19
N ARG A 51 7.40 -1.33 2.50
CA ARG A 51 8.44 -0.86 1.59
C ARG A 51 9.02 -2.07 0.87
N ARG A 52 8.98 -2.06 -0.46
CA ARG A 52 9.62 -3.10 -1.28
C ARG A 52 11.13 -2.94 -1.20
N SER A 53 11.85 -4.06 -1.14
CA SER A 53 13.31 -4.06 -1.09
C SER A 53 13.90 -3.55 -2.42
N GLU A 54 15.13 -3.02 -2.37
CA GLU A 54 15.85 -2.59 -3.57
C GLU A 54 15.98 -3.71 -4.60
N ASN A 55 16.22 -4.94 -4.14
CA ASN A 55 16.23 -6.10 -5.02
C ASN A 55 14.87 -6.33 -5.68
N SER A 56 13.76 -6.26 -4.92
CA SER A 56 12.42 -6.43 -5.51
C SER A 56 12.11 -5.36 -6.55
N ILE A 57 12.51 -4.11 -6.32
CA ILE A 57 12.34 -3.02 -7.29
C ILE A 57 13.23 -3.22 -8.51
N THR A 58 14.50 -3.58 -8.31
CA THR A 58 15.43 -3.86 -9.41
C THR A 58 14.97 -5.04 -10.26
N THR A 59 14.47 -6.12 -9.65
CA THR A 59 14.02 -7.31 -10.38
C THR A 59 12.66 -7.10 -11.03
N HIS A 60 11.67 -6.60 -10.29
CA HIS A 60 10.27 -6.59 -10.71
C HIS A 60 9.74 -5.21 -11.11
N GLY A 61 10.49 -4.13 -10.96
CA GLY A 61 10.06 -2.77 -11.27
C GLY A 61 9.25 -2.11 -10.16
N GLU A 62 8.95 -0.83 -10.37
CA GLU A 62 8.22 0.05 -9.45
C GLU A 62 6.72 -0.21 -9.49
N ASN A 63 6.00 0.14 -8.41
CA ASN A 63 4.55 0.02 -8.35
C ASN A 63 3.87 1.11 -9.21
N VAL A 64 2.91 0.73 -10.04
CA VAL A 64 2.20 1.70 -10.92
C VAL A 64 0.68 1.63 -10.83
N TYR A 65 0.11 0.49 -10.47
CA TYR A 65 -1.34 0.32 -10.36
C TYR A 65 -1.66 -0.70 -9.27
N ALA A 66 -2.82 -0.55 -8.63
CA ALA A 66 -3.32 -1.54 -7.68
C ALA A 66 -4.81 -1.78 -7.85
N GLU A 67 -5.22 -3.03 -7.74
CA GLU A 67 -6.62 -3.43 -7.69
C GLU A 67 -6.89 -4.28 -6.45
N TRP A 68 -8.01 -3.98 -5.80
CA TRP A 68 -8.46 -4.76 -4.66
C TRP A 68 -9.14 -6.04 -5.14
N ARG A 69 -8.88 -7.15 -4.46
CA ARG A 69 -9.78 -8.29 -4.56
C ARG A 69 -11.16 -7.88 -4.04
N TYR A 70 -12.21 -8.49 -4.59
CA TYR A 70 -13.60 -8.20 -4.25
C TYR A 70 -13.89 -8.18 -2.73
N ASP A 71 -13.24 -9.05 -1.96
CA ASP A 71 -13.41 -9.16 -0.51
C ASP A 71 -12.61 -8.13 0.31
N GLY A 72 -11.78 -7.32 -0.33
CA GLY A 72 -10.96 -6.30 0.33
C GLY A 72 -9.87 -6.86 1.26
N GLN A 73 -9.47 -8.13 1.09
CA GLN A 73 -8.41 -8.78 1.89
C GLN A 73 -7.10 -9.00 1.12
N LYS A 74 -7.12 -8.85 -0.20
CA LYS A 74 -5.93 -8.94 -1.05
C LYS A 74 -5.87 -7.77 -2.01
N ILE A 75 -4.66 -7.41 -2.42
CA ILE A 75 -4.40 -6.41 -3.46
C ILE A 75 -3.48 -7.05 -4.50
N ALA A 76 -3.79 -6.83 -5.77
CA ALA A 76 -2.87 -7.07 -6.88
C ALA A 76 -2.20 -5.74 -7.24
N VAL A 77 -0.86 -5.71 -7.26
CA VAL A 77 -0.07 -4.53 -7.64
C VAL A 77 0.64 -4.82 -8.95
N ALA A 78 0.35 -4.02 -9.98
CA ALA A 78 1.07 -4.08 -11.25
C ALA A 78 2.34 -3.23 -11.18
N THR A 79 3.39 -3.68 -11.86
CA THR A 79 4.70 -3.02 -11.85
C THR A 79 5.16 -2.55 -13.24
N THR A 80 6.15 -1.65 -13.28
CA THR A 80 6.73 -1.15 -14.54
C THR A 80 7.39 -2.21 -15.41
N LYS A 81 7.78 -3.37 -14.85
CA LYS A 81 8.40 -4.48 -15.61
C LYS A 81 7.42 -5.60 -15.95
N GLY A 82 6.11 -5.35 -15.86
CA GLY A 82 5.08 -6.30 -16.28
C GLY A 82 4.80 -7.42 -15.28
N TYR A 83 5.15 -7.25 -14.00
CA TYR A 83 4.82 -8.19 -12.93
C TYR A 83 3.55 -7.78 -12.21
N ILE A 84 2.84 -8.79 -11.67
CA ILE A 84 1.73 -8.60 -10.73
C ILE A 84 2.14 -9.23 -9.40
N ILE A 85 2.16 -8.41 -8.34
CA ILE A 85 2.50 -8.86 -6.99
C ILE A 85 1.24 -8.86 -6.13
N TYR A 86 0.96 -9.98 -5.48
CA TYR A 86 -0.20 -10.12 -4.60
C TYR A 86 0.18 -9.90 -3.15
N TYR A 87 -0.49 -8.94 -2.50
CA TYR A 87 -0.37 -8.68 -1.08
C TYR A 87 -1.63 -9.13 -0.35
N LYS A 88 -1.46 -9.93 0.70
CA LYS A 88 -2.54 -10.27 1.63
C LYS A 88 -2.50 -9.28 2.79
N ILE A 89 -3.67 -8.75 3.15
CA ILE A 89 -3.80 -7.87 4.30
C ILE A 89 -4.19 -8.70 5.51
N SER A 90 -3.34 -8.66 6.54
CA SER A 90 -3.57 -9.28 7.84
C SER A 90 -3.58 -8.16 8.88
N PHE A 91 -4.63 -8.09 9.70
CA PHE A 91 -4.68 -7.17 10.84
C PHE A 91 -4.30 -7.95 12.09
N GLU A 92 -3.06 -7.82 12.55
CA GLU A 92 -2.67 -8.32 13.87
C GLU A 92 -2.97 -7.23 14.91
N THR A 93 -4.20 -7.27 15.45
CA THR A 93 -4.71 -6.56 16.64
C THR A 93 -4.56 -5.02 16.70
N PRO A 94 -5.35 -4.29 17.53
CA PRO A 94 -5.55 -2.85 17.37
C PRO A 94 -4.38 -1.94 17.82
N LYS A 95 -3.22 -2.49 18.18
CA LYS A 95 -2.16 -1.74 18.91
C LYS A 95 -0.73 -1.89 18.37
N SER A 96 -0.52 -2.60 17.28
CA SER A 96 0.82 -2.78 16.71
C SER A 96 0.74 -2.76 15.19
N TYR A 97 0.90 -1.56 14.63
CA TYR A 97 1.07 -1.40 13.19
C TYR A 97 2.47 -1.88 12.83
N LEU A 98 2.55 -3.05 12.20
CA LEU A 98 3.58 -3.53 11.26
C LEU A 98 3.63 -5.06 11.35
N PHE A 99 3.53 -5.74 10.21
CA PHE A 99 4.66 -6.54 9.75
C PHE A 99 4.72 -6.44 8.24
N ALA A 100 5.78 -5.77 7.79
CA ALA A 100 6.35 -6.03 6.49
C ALA A 100 6.62 -7.53 6.42
N SER A 101 5.88 -8.25 5.58
CA SER A 101 6.58 -9.23 4.78
C SER A 101 7.53 -8.39 3.92
N VAL A 102 8.80 -8.28 4.35
CA VAL A 102 9.89 -8.13 3.39
C VAL A 102 9.55 -9.13 2.29
N ASP A 103 9.41 -8.67 1.04
CA ASP A 103 9.25 -9.55 -0.11
C ASP A 103 10.26 -10.68 0.07
N ARG A 104 9.77 -11.88 0.44
CA ARG A 104 10.63 -13.06 0.44
C ARG A 104 10.86 -13.33 -1.04
N GLN A 105 12.11 -13.11 -1.45
CA GLN A 105 12.62 -13.53 -2.75
C GLN A 105 12.21 -14.97 -3.05
#